data_AF-A0A2A4U3N8-F1
#
_entry.id   AF-A0A2A4U3N8-F1
#
_cell.length_a   1.000
_cell.length_b   1.000
_cell.length_c   1.000
_cell.angle_alpha   90.00
_cell.angle_beta   90.00
_cell.angle_gamma   90.00
#
_symmetry.space_group_name_H-M   'P 1'
#
loop_
_entity.id
_entity.type
_entity.pdbx_description
1 polymer ?
#
loop_
_entity_poly.entity_id
_entity_poly.type
_entity_poly.pdbx_seq_one_letter_code
_entity_poly.pdbx_strand_id
1 'polypeptide(L)'
;MCETELVWLNPLNGGYIIMPLPLWKRANSFVSCSGQSTEAGGLIIGKFRGPHIEVTDITEPFTSDIRSRFSFVRKDPEHARHAAYRWKASDKTETFLGEWHTHPETVPHPSSIDLKSWRKLITANQRNMFFIILGTEGHWGGLGIATKIGIRAKQALLVSGNSDQLSTDMLSINHKNL
;
A
#
# COMPACT_ATOMS: atom_id res chain seq x y z
N MET A 1 -15.03 -3.00 -20.26
CA MET A 1 -15.46 -2.69 -18.89
C MET A 1 -14.37 -1.85 -18.23
N CYS A 2 -14.72 -0.86 -17.42
CA CYS A 2 -13.75 0.03 -16.77
C CYS A 2 -13.15 -0.71 -15.57
N GLU A 3 -11.83 -0.86 -15.49
CA GLU A 3 -11.18 -1.40 -14.29
C GLU A 3 -11.63 -0.58 -13.07
N THR A 4 -12.11 -1.25 -12.03
CA THR A 4 -12.55 -0.58 -10.80
C THR A 4 -11.51 -0.67 -9.70
N GLU A 5 -10.54 -1.58 -9.80
CA GLU A 5 -9.57 -1.91 -8.75
C GLU A 5 -8.23 -2.38 -9.36
N LEU A 6 -7.13 -2.17 -8.63
CA LEU A 6 -5.86 -2.86 -8.86
C LEU A 6 -5.77 -4.06 -7.94
N VAL A 7 -5.28 -5.17 -8.48
CA VAL A 7 -5.22 -6.46 -7.77
C VAL A 7 -3.83 -7.05 -7.91
N TRP A 8 -3.21 -7.40 -6.79
CA TRP A 8 -1.98 -8.17 -6.76
C TRP A 8 -2.20 -9.55 -6.13
N LEU A 9 -1.46 -10.57 -6.57
CA LEU A 9 -1.36 -11.82 -5.84
C LEU A 9 -0.63 -11.59 -4.53
N ASN A 10 -1.23 -12.02 -3.42
CA ASN A 10 -0.55 -12.09 -2.14
C ASN A 10 0.52 -13.19 -2.21
N PRO A 11 1.80 -12.82 -2.21
CA PRO A 11 2.88 -13.77 -2.48
C PRO A 11 3.15 -14.74 -1.32
N LEU A 12 2.41 -14.65 -0.21
CA LEU A 12 2.57 -15.50 0.97
C LEU A 12 1.65 -16.72 0.98
N ASN A 13 0.44 -16.59 0.45
CA ASN A 13 -0.64 -17.53 0.72
C ASN A 13 -1.63 -17.70 -0.44
N GLY A 14 -1.34 -17.10 -1.61
CA GLY A 14 -2.20 -17.20 -2.78
C GLY A 14 -3.50 -16.37 -2.70
N GLY A 15 -3.65 -15.53 -1.66
CA GLY A 15 -4.73 -14.55 -1.58
C GLY A 15 -4.51 -13.37 -2.53
N TYR A 16 -5.29 -12.31 -2.32
CA TYR A 16 -5.27 -11.10 -3.15
C TYR A 16 -5.02 -9.85 -2.30
N ILE A 17 -4.30 -8.90 -2.86
CA ILE A 17 -4.19 -7.53 -2.34
C ILE A 17 -4.99 -6.65 -3.29
N ILE A 18 -6.00 -5.96 -2.78
CA ILE A 18 -6.97 -5.24 -3.60
C ILE A 18 -6.94 -3.77 -3.21
N MET A 19 -6.80 -2.89 -4.20
CA MET A 19 -6.84 -1.45 -4.02
C MET A 19 -7.83 -0.83 -5.01
N PRO A 20 -8.91 -0.19 -4.52
CA PRO A 20 -9.84 0.52 -5.39
C PRO A 20 -9.14 1.58 -6.25
N LEU A 21 -9.50 1.62 -7.54
CA LEU A 21 -8.89 2.52 -8.52
C LEU A 21 -8.97 4.00 -8.13
N PRO A 22 -10.02 4.51 -7.45
CA PRO A 22 -10.01 5.88 -6.93
C PRO A 22 -8.86 6.14 -5.97
N LEU A 23 -8.52 5.20 -5.08
CA LEU A 23 -7.40 5.36 -4.15
C LEU A 23 -6.07 5.33 -4.90
N TRP A 24 -5.95 4.45 -5.90
CA TRP A 24 -4.79 4.42 -6.77
C TRP A 24 -4.59 5.74 -7.50
N LYS A 25 -5.65 6.30 -8.08
CA LYS A 25 -5.63 7.60 -8.77
C LYS A 25 -5.20 8.74 -7.84
N ARG A 26 -5.61 8.73 -6.57
CA ARG A 26 -5.11 9.71 -5.57
C ARG A 26 -3.60 9.60 -5.40
N ALA A 27 -3.07 8.40 -5.13
CA ALA A 27 -1.61 8.20 -5.02
C ALA A 27 -0.88 8.59 -6.30
N ASN A 28 -1.40 8.16 -7.45
CA ASN A 28 -0.80 8.40 -8.76
C ASN A 28 -0.83 9.87 -9.18
N SER A 29 -1.71 10.69 -8.60
CA SER A 29 -1.74 12.14 -8.88
C SER A 29 -0.47 12.87 -8.40
N PHE A 30 0.30 12.24 -7.50
CA PHE A 30 1.57 12.77 -7.02
C PHE A 30 2.78 12.32 -7.85
N VAL A 31 2.58 11.41 -8.81
CA VAL A 31 3.62 11.06 -9.78
C VAL A 31 3.75 12.22 -10.76
N SER A 32 4.96 12.71 -10.97
CA SER A 32 5.23 13.80 -11.91
C SER A 32 6.40 13.45 -12.81
N CYS A 33 6.26 13.80 -14.09
CA CYS A 33 7.31 13.66 -15.09
C CYS A 33 8.26 14.87 -15.13
N SER A 34 8.07 15.86 -14.24
CA SER A 34 8.92 17.06 -14.21
C SER A 34 10.20 16.81 -13.40
N GLY A 35 11.35 17.26 -13.90
CA GLY A 35 12.65 17.07 -13.22
C GLY A 35 12.81 17.78 -11.88
N GLN A 36 11.79 18.51 -11.41
CA GLN A 36 11.75 19.25 -10.15
C GLN A 36 10.79 18.63 -9.12
N SER A 37 10.08 17.55 -9.47
CA SER A 37 9.12 16.95 -8.55
C SER A 37 9.79 16.28 -7.36
N THR A 38 9.23 16.50 -6.18
CA THR A 38 9.64 15.84 -4.95
C THR A 38 8.82 14.57 -4.72
N GLU A 39 9.44 13.56 -4.13
CA GLU A 39 8.75 12.34 -3.70
C GLU A 39 7.59 12.70 -2.77
N ALA A 40 6.50 11.97 -2.95
CA ALA A 40 5.31 12.02 -2.12
C ALA A 40 5.12 10.66 -1.49
N GLY A 41 4.39 10.59 -0.38
CA GLY A 41 3.97 9.32 0.16
C GLY A 41 2.91 9.47 1.23
N GLY A 42 2.54 8.33 1.80
CA GLY A 42 1.54 8.26 2.86
C GLY A 42 1.31 6.84 3.35
N LEU A 43 0.38 6.72 4.29
CA LEU A 43 -0.08 5.45 4.82
C LEU A 43 -1.07 4.79 3.85
N ILE A 44 -1.03 3.46 3.82
CA ILE A 44 -2.06 2.58 3.29
C ILE A 44 -2.87 2.06 4.48
N ILE A 45 -4.19 2.18 4.40
CA ILE A 45 -5.14 1.81 5.46
C ILE A 45 -6.15 0.81 4.88
N GLY A 46 -6.52 -0.18 5.69
CA GLY A 46 -7.49 -1.17 5.27
C GLY A 46 -7.53 -2.38 6.18
N LYS A 47 -7.94 -3.52 5.66
CA LYS A 47 -8.30 -4.71 6.45
C LYS A 47 -7.56 -5.95 5.98
N PHE A 48 -7.23 -6.83 6.92
CA PHE A 48 -6.83 -8.20 6.62
C PHE A 48 -8.08 -9.09 6.61
N ARG A 49 -8.26 -9.88 5.55
CA ARG A 49 -9.42 -10.75 5.35
C ARG A 49 -8.96 -12.15 5.00
N GLY A 50 -8.56 -12.92 6.02
CA GLY A 50 -7.92 -14.22 5.81
C GLY A 50 -6.62 -14.04 4.98
N PRO A 51 -6.50 -14.67 3.79
CA PRO A 51 -5.32 -14.51 2.95
C PRO A 51 -5.30 -13.18 2.17
N HIS A 52 -6.40 -12.42 2.19
CA HIS A 52 -6.54 -11.19 1.42
C HIS A 52 -6.19 -9.93 2.22
N ILE A 53 -5.78 -8.89 1.51
CA ILE A 53 -5.57 -7.53 2.02
C ILE A 53 -6.48 -6.61 1.21
N GLU A 54 -7.37 -5.92 1.89
CA GLU A 54 -8.30 -4.96 1.27
C GLU A 54 -7.87 -3.55 1.67
N VAL A 55 -7.41 -2.74 0.71
CA VAL A 55 -7.10 -1.32 0.94
C VAL A 55 -8.41 -0.53 0.87
N THR A 56 -8.72 0.20 1.92
CA THR A 56 -9.95 1.00 2.00
C THR A 56 -9.67 2.50 2.04
N ASP A 57 -8.45 2.91 2.37
CA ASP A 57 -8.05 4.32 2.33
C ASP A 57 -6.53 4.48 2.20
N ILE A 58 -6.09 5.69 1.84
CA ILE A 58 -4.69 6.13 1.93
C ILE A 58 -4.67 7.56 2.49
N THR A 59 -3.60 7.92 3.18
CA THR A 59 -3.34 9.35 3.43
C THR A 59 -2.52 9.93 2.28
N GLU A 60 -2.70 11.22 2.02
CA GLU A 60 -1.86 12.01 1.12
C GLU A 60 -0.74 12.69 1.91
N PRO A 61 0.30 13.24 1.24
CA PRO A 61 1.29 14.07 1.90
C PRO A 61 0.64 15.28 2.57
N PHE A 62 1.02 15.54 3.81
CA PHE A 62 0.59 16.74 4.54
C PHE A 62 1.69 17.80 4.55
N THR A 63 1.33 19.01 4.97
CA THR A 63 2.20 20.20 4.92
C THR A 63 3.50 20.03 5.69
N SER A 64 3.50 19.28 6.81
CA SER A 64 4.69 19.13 7.65
C SER A 64 5.63 18.00 7.20
N ASP A 65 5.27 17.25 6.16
CA ASP A 65 6.14 16.22 5.60
C ASP A 65 7.34 16.83 4.89
N ILE A 66 8.48 16.15 4.98
CA ILE A 66 9.69 16.59 4.29
C ILE A 66 9.79 15.84 2.98
N ARG A 67 9.80 16.60 1.89
CA ARG A 67 9.82 16.09 0.53
C ARG A 67 11.05 16.62 -0.19
N SER A 68 11.85 15.72 -0.74
CA SER A 68 12.94 16.03 -1.66
C SER A 68 12.79 15.23 -2.94
N ARG A 69 13.62 15.48 -3.94
CA ARG A 69 13.57 14.74 -5.22
C ARG A 69 13.79 13.23 -5.06
N PHE A 70 14.52 12.81 -4.02
CA PHE A 70 14.95 11.43 -3.80
C PHE A 70 14.65 10.94 -2.38
N SER A 71 13.76 11.62 -1.66
CA SER A 71 13.30 11.16 -0.36
C SER A 71 11.97 11.77 0.05
N PHE A 72 11.14 10.93 0.65
CA PHE A 72 9.96 11.32 1.42
C PHE A 72 10.15 10.94 2.89
N VAL A 73 10.02 11.91 3.80
CA VAL A 73 10.03 11.67 5.26
C VAL A 73 8.69 12.09 5.83
N ARG A 74 7.89 11.07 6.15
CA ARG A 74 6.61 11.20 6.86
C ARG A 74 6.84 11.77 8.26
N LYS A 75 6.43 13.02 8.48
CA LYS A 75 6.58 13.73 9.76
C LYS A 75 5.27 14.24 10.31
N ASP A 76 4.28 14.47 9.46
CA ASP A 76 3.05 15.09 9.90
C ASP A 76 2.25 14.14 10.81
N PRO A 77 1.86 14.56 12.04
CA PRO A 77 1.06 13.74 12.94
C PRO A 77 -0.34 13.42 12.38
N GLU A 78 -0.80 14.17 11.38
CA GLU A 78 -2.10 13.95 10.73
C GLU A 78 -2.22 12.55 10.13
N HIS A 79 -1.13 11.95 9.65
CA HIS A 79 -1.14 10.55 9.22
C HIS A 79 -1.60 9.60 10.32
N ALA A 80 -1.01 9.72 11.51
CA ALA A 80 -1.35 8.88 12.65
C ALA A 80 -2.76 9.17 13.17
N ARG A 81 -3.16 10.45 13.19
CA ARG A 81 -4.52 10.87 13.56
C ARG A 81 -5.56 10.27 12.61
N HIS A 82 -5.29 10.28 11.31
CA HIS A 82 -6.17 9.70 10.29
C HIS A 82 -6.28 8.19 10.44
N ALA A 83 -5.17 7.48 10.60
CA ALA A 83 -5.18 6.03 10.86
C ALA A 83 -5.96 5.68 12.14
N ALA A 84 -5.77 6.45 13.22
CA ALA A 84 -6.50 6.25 14.47
C ALA A 84 -8.01 6.54 14.33
N TYR A 85 -8.38 7.55 13.54
CA TYR A 85 -9.77 7.84 13.21
C TYR A 85 -10.41 6.68 12.45
N ARG A 86 -9.78 6.19 11.37
CA ARG A 86 -10.25 5.05 10.58
C ARG A 86 -10.40 3.78 11.41
N TRP A 87 -9.43 3.49 12.27
CA TRP A 87 -9.51 2.36 13.22
C TRP A 87 -10.73 2.47 14.13
N LYS A 88 -10.98 3.64 14.74
CA LYS A 88 -12.14 3.84 15.62
C LYS A 88 -13.47 3.78 14.86
N ALA A 89 -13.54 4.43 13.70
CA ALA A 89 -14.77 4.54 12.90
C ALA A 89 -15.21 3.22 12.26
N SER A 90 -14.28 2.27 12.12
CA SER A 90 -14.53 0.96 11.51
C SER A 90 -14.76 -0.15 12.54
N ASP A 91 -15.14 0.21 13.78
CA ASP A 91 -15.22 -0.73 14.91
C ASP A 91 -13.96 -1.57 15.08
N LYS A 92 -12.79 -0.92 14.91
CA LYS A 92 -11.48 -1.54 15.08
C LYS A 92 -11.17 -2.61 14.03
N THR A 93 -11.72 -2.49 12.82
CA THR A 93 -11.44 -3.44 11.72
C THR A 93 -10.42 -2.92 10.71
N GLU A 94 -10.34 -1.61 10.47
CA GLU A 94 -9.35 -0.99 9.56
C GLU A 94 -8.07 -0.56 10.28
N THR A 95 -6.92 -1.00 9.79
CA THR A 95 -5.61 -0.77 10.38
C THR A 95 -4.60 -0.23 9.36
N PHE A 96 -3.44 0.20 9.85
CA PHE A 96 -2.30 0.62 9.04
C PHE A 96 -1.65 -0.56 8.31
N LEU A 97 -1.88 -0.72 7.01
CA LEU A 97 -1.38 -1.85 6.23
C LEU A 97 0.07 -1.69 5.78
N GLY A 98 0.57 -0.47 5.68
CA GLY A 98 1.93 -0.15 5.22
C GLY A 98 1.95 1.20 4.51
N GLU A 99 2.92 1.45 3.63
CA GLU A 99 3.14 2.80 3.08
C GLU A 99 3.22 2.78 1.55
N TRP A 100 2.79 3.88 0.94
CA TRP A 100 3.03 4.15 -0.47
C TRP A 100 3.94 5.37 -0.61
N HIS A 101 4.73 5.43 -1.68
CA HIS A 101 5.45 6.64 -2.06
C HIS A 101 5.75 6.68 -3.56
N THR A 102 6.22 7.82 -4.06
CA THR A 102 6.61 8.00 -5.47
C THR A 102 8.13 8.02 -5.61
N HIS A 103 8.65 7.46 -6.70
CA HIS A 103 10.01 7.67 -7.17
C HIS A 103 9.96 8.45 -8.50
N PRO A 104 11.01 9.23 -8.84
CA PRO A 104 11.14 9.84 -10.17
C PRO A 104 11.53 8.82 -11.26
N GLU A 105 11.64 7.53 -10.93
CA GLU A 105 11.98 6.45 -11.84
C GLU A 105 10.81 6.09 -12.76
N THR A 106 11.09 5.64 -13.99
CA THR A 106 10.06 5.15 -14.93
C THR A 106 9.38 3.88 -14.40
N VAL A 107 10.20 2.89 -14.05
CA VAL A 107 9.78 1.65 -13.40
C VAL A 107 10.49 1.57 -12.06
N PRO A 108 9.79 1.84 -10.94
CA PRO A 108 10.46 2.08 -9.68
C PRO A 108 10.92 0.78 -9.02
N HIS A 109 12.00 0.86 -8.23
CA HIS A 109 12.45 -0.24 -7.37
C HIS A 109 12.73 0.26 -5.95
N PRO A 110 12.53 -0.58 -4.92
CA PRO A 110 12.85 -0.19 -3.55
C PRO A 110 14.33 0.11 -3.39
N SER A 111 14.65 1.28 -2.86
CA SER A 111 16.00 1.67 -2.49
C SER A 111 16.46 0.95 -1.21
N SER A 112 17.75 1.05 -0.89
CA SER A 112 18.27 0.55 0.38
C SER A 112 17.69 1.28 1.61
N ILE A 113 17.29 2.54 1.43
CA ILE A 113 16.65 3.36 2.46
C ILE A 113 15.23 2.83 2.72
N ASP A 114 14.47 2.54 1.66
CA ASP A 114 13.12 1.97 1.77
C ASP A 114 13.15 0.64 2.50
N LEU A 115 14.03 -0.26 2.08
CA LEU A 115 14.19 -1.57 2.72
C LEU A 115 14.56 -1.43 4.20
N LYS A 116 15.36 -0.42 4.59
CA LYS A 116 15.70 -0.17 5.99
C LYS A 116 14.51 0.38 6.77
N SER A 117 13.75 1.31 6.21
CA SER A 117 12.56 1.89 6.82
C SER A 117 11.45 0.85 6.99
N TRP A 118 11.18 0.05 5.95
CA TRP A 118 10.19 -1.03 5.98
C TRP A 118 10.54 -2.07 7.03
N ARG A 119 11.83 -2.43 7.18
CA ARG A 119 12.28 -3.32 8.25
C ARG A 119 11.88 -2.81 9.63
N LYS A 120 12.07 -1.51 9.89
CA LYS A 120 11.67 -0.91 11.17
C LYS A 120 10.16 -0.97 11.37
N LEU A 121 9.38 -0.65 10.35
CA LEU A 121 7.92 -0.67 10.41
C LEU A 121 7.38 -2.08 10.70
N ILE A 122 7.87 -3.07 9.95
CA ILE A 122 7.47 -4.48 10.10
C ILE A 122 7.84 -4.99 11.50
N THR A 123 9.05 -4.71 11.99
CA THR A 123 9.45 -5.08 13.35
C THR A 123 8.58 -4.42 14.40
N ALA A 124 8.34 -3.10 14.29
CA ALA A 124 7.56 -2.35 15.27
C ALA A 124 6.09 -2.78 15.32
N ASN A 125 5.51 -3.19 14.19
CA ASN A 125 4.12 -3.63 14.10
C ASN A 125 3.95 -5.15 14.23
N GLN A 126 5.05 -5.91 14.28
CA GLN A 126 5.08 -7.38 14.38
C GLN A 126 4.16 -8.09 13.38
N ARG A 127 4.04 -7.56 12.17
CA ARG A 127 3.17 -8.10 11.11
C ARG A 127 3.69 -7.82 9.72
N ASN A 128 3.16 -8.56 8.74
CA ASN A 128 3.42 -8.29 7.34
C ASN A 128 2.79 -6.96 6.94
N MET A 129 3.48 -6.21 6.08
CA MET A 129 3.04 -4.89 5.64
C MET A 129 3.14 -4.77 4.13
N PHE A 130 2.20 -4.04 3.53
CA PHE A 130 2.14 -3.82 2.09
C PHE A 130 2.75 -2.47 1.72
N PHE A 131 3.61 -2.48 0.71
CA PHE A 131 4.31 -1.30 0.25
C PHE A 131 4.11 -1.10 -1.25
N ILE A 132 3.93 0.16 -1.65
CA ILE A 132 3.80 0.57 -3.05
C ILE A 132 4.83 1.67 -3.34
N ILE A 133 5.50 1.56 -4.48
CA ILE A 133 6.30 2.64 -5.06
C ILE A 133 5.73 2.94 -6.44
N LEU A 134 5.32 4.18 -6.68
CA LEU A 134 4.83 4.62 -7.98
C LEU A 134 5.92 5.37 -8.74
N GLY A 135 6.14 5.01 -10.00
CA GLY A 135 7.02 5.67 -10.94
C GLY A 135 6.23 6.29 -12.09
N THR A 136 6.92 6.91 -13.05
CA THR A 136 6.25 7.67 -14.11
C THR A 136 5.45 6.83 -15.09
N GLU A 137 5.83 5.56 -15.29
CA GLU A 137 5.15 4.64 -16.24
C GLU A 137 4.89 3.25 -15.64
N GLY A 138 5.08 3.09 -14.32
CA GLY A 138 4.91 1.81 -13.67
C GLY A 138 4.94 1.91 -12.16
N HIS A 139 4.86 0.75 -11.51
CA HIS A 139 4.89 0.68 -10.06
C HIS A 139 5.53 -0.60 -9.57
N TRP A 140 6.04 -0.53 -8.35
CA TRP A 140 6.42 -1.69 -7.56
C TRP A 140 5.40 -1.85 -6.44
N GLY A 141 4.88 -3.06 -6.26
CA GLY A 141 4.04 -3.43 -5.13
C GLY A 141 4.57 -4.69 -4.47
N GLY A 142 4.62 -4.74 -3.15
CA GLY A 142 5.15 -5.92 -2.47
C GLY A 142 4.85 -5.99 -0.98
N LEU A 143 4.99 -7.21 -0.44
CA LEU A 143 4.86 -7.47 0.99
C LEU A 143 6.23 -7.51 1.66
N GLY A 144 6.37 -6.71 2.70
CA GLY A 144 7.38 -6.91 3.72
C GLY A 144 6.94 -7.99 4.69
N ILE A 145 7.74 -9.04 4.82
CA ILE A 145 7.40 -10.26 5.56
C ILE A 145 8.22 -10.29 6.86
N ALA A 146 7.54 -10.35 8.00
CA ALA A 146 8.18 -10.63 9.28
C ALA A 146 8.45 -12.15 9.36
N THR A 147 9.72 -12.55 9.39
CA THR A 147 10.10 -13.96 9.57
C THR A 147 10.94 -14.14 10.83
N LYS A 148 11.03 -15.38 11.33
CA LYS A 148 11.90 -15.72 12.47
C LYS A 148 13.38 -15.42 12.23
N ILE A 149 13.81 -15.37 10.97
CA ILE A 149 15.20 -15.15 10.54
C ILE A 149 15.45 -13.73 10.02
N GLY A 150 14.48 -12.81 10.18
CA GLY A 150 14.57 -11.43 9.73
C GLY A 150 13.45 -11.02 8.77
N ILE A 151 13.69 -9.99 7.97
CA ILE A 151 12.65 -9.38 7.13
C ILE A 151 13.04 -9.42 5.66
N ARG A 152 12.09 -9.82 4.81
CA ARG A 152 12.23 -9.88 3.36
C ARG A 152 11.11 -9.09 2.69
N ALA A 153 11.42 -8.35 1.63
CA ALA A 153 10.41 -7.82 0.72
C ALA A 153 10.19 -8.83 -0.40
N LYS A 154 8.93 -9.16 -0.69
CA LYS A 154 8.56 -10.02 -1.82
C LYS A 154 7.60 -9.26 -2.71
N GLN A 155 7.99 -9.03 -3.96
CA GLN A 155 7.15 -8.37 -4.94
C GLN A 155 5.85 -9.15 -5.13
N ALA A 156 4.74 -8.43 -5.13
CA ALA A 156 3.43 -8.96 -5.44
C ALA A 156 3.20 -8.83 -6.95
N LEU A 157 2.70 -9.88 -7.59
CA LEU A 157 2.45 -9.87 -9.03
C LEU A 157 1.13 -9.17 -9.29
N LEU A 158 1.15 -8.11 -10.11
CA LEU A 158 -0.09 -7.49 -10.59
C LEU A 158 -0.84 -8.50 -11.46
N VAL A 159 -2.09 -8.78 -11.10
CA VAL A 159 -2.99 -9.59 -11.91
C VAL A 159 -3.81 -8.62 -12.75
N SER A 160 -3.55 -8.58 -14.05
CA SER A 160 -4.51 -7.97 -14.97
C SER A 160 -5.76 -8.85 -14.98
N GLY A 161 -6.84 -8.44 -14.31
CA GLY A 161 -8.01 -9.31 -14.15
C GLY A 161 -9.29 -8.54 -13.83
N ASN A 162 -10.33 -8.78 -14.64
CA ASN A 162 -11.68 -8.24 -14.49
C ASN A 162 -12.16 -8.24 -13.03
N SER A 163 -12.57 -7.07 -12.55
CA SER A 163 -13.12 -6.80 -11.22
C SER A 163 -14.28 -7.72 -10.82
N ASP A 164 -15.05 -8.19 -11.79
CA ASP A 164 -16.30 -8.92 -11.55
C ASP A 164 -16.05 -10.34 -11.01
N GLN A 165 -15.00 -11.03 -11.46
CA GLN A 165 -14.68 -12.38 -10.96
C GLN A 165 -14.17 -12.32 -9.52
N LEU A 166 -13.33 -11.32 -9.22
CA LEU A 166 -12.70 -11.12 -7.91
C LEU A 166 -13.68 -10.58 -6.87
N SER A 167 -14.59 -9.68 -7.26
CA SER A 167 -15.69 -9.22 -6.41
C SER A 167 -16.64 -10.37 -6.07
N THR A 168 -16.94 -11.25 -7.02
CA THR A 168 -17.79 -12.43 -6.78
C THR A 168 -17.12 -13.43 -5.84
N ASP A 169 -15.80 -13.64 -5.96
CA ASP A 169 -15.03 -14.46 -5.01
C ASP A 169 -15.03 -13.82 -3.62
N MET A 170 -14.84 -12.50 -3.50
CA MET A 170 -14.87 -11.74 -2.25
C MET A 170 -16.25 -11.68 -1.59
N LEU A 171 -17.33 -11.60 -2.38
CA LEU A 171 -18.71 -11.67 -1.89
C LEU A 171 -19.08 -13.11 -1.50
N SER A 172 -18.56 -14.14 -2.18
CA SER A 172 -18.73 -15.54 -1.79
C SER A 172 -18.03 -15.87 -0.46
N ILE A 173 -16.94 -15.16 -0.14
CA ILE A 173 -16.24 -15.23 1.15
C ILE A 173 -17.08 -14.66 2.29
N ASN A 174 -17.99 -13.69 2.04
CA ASN A 174 -18.91 -13.15 3.06
C ASN A 174 -19.97 -14.14 3.55
N HIS A 175 -20.17 -15.29 2.87
CA HIS A 175 -21.23 -16.25 3.23
C HIS A 175 -20.73 -17.56 3.84
N LYS A 176 -19.41 -17.79 3.97
CA LYS A 176 -18.88 -19.09 4.40
C LYS A 176 -18.03 -19.11 5.68
N ASN A 177 -17.84 -18.00 6.38
CA ASN A 177 -17.14 -17.99 7.67
C ASN A 177 -17.78 -17.00 8.67
N LEU A 178 -19.04 -17.25 9.02
CA LEU A 178 -19.61 -16.88 10.32
C LEU A 178 -19.58 -18.13 11.20
#